data_AF-A0A672TNV8-F1
#
_entry.id   AF-A0A672TNV8-F1
#
_cell.length_a   1.000
_cell.length_b   1.000
_cell.length_c   1.000
_cell.angle_alpha   90.00
_cell.angle_beta   90.00
_cell.angle_gamma   90.00
#
_symmetry.space_group_name_H-M   'P 1'
#
loop_
_entity.id
_entity.type
_entity.pdbx_description
1 polymer ?
#
loop_
_entity_poly.entity_id
_entity_poly.type
_entity_poly.pdbx_seq_one_letter_code
_entity_poly.pdbx_strand_id
1 'polypeptide(L)'
;MAPKGKAGTKGKKQIFEENRETLRFYLRIILAASVLYAVVNLVIFYPAASAWTWVSCGGSAACPGREPRPFPAVPRGAWRLWRLTAVALLQVAFIFSCVVYGTSYRSMSSMAKPSFTDDGSLADGGIDLNMEQGMAEHLKDVILLTAIVQVLSCFSLYLWYFWLLAPGRALYLLWVNILGPWFTAESSPTSQESNEKKQRRQERRQMKRF
;
A
#
# COMPACT_ATOMS: atom_id res chain seq x y z
N MET A 1 -34.66 -16.76 -6.33
CA MET A 1 -33.25 -16.32 -6.35
C MET A 1 -33.06 -15.41 -7.56
N ALA A 2 -32.95 -14.10 -7.35
CA ALA A 2 -32.82 -13.13 -8.44
C ALA A 2 -31.48 -13.32 -9.18
N PRO A 3 -31.44 -13.24 -10.52
CA PRO A 3 -30.19 -13.31 -11.25
C PRO A 3 -29.35 -12.07 -10.90
N LYS A 4 -28.15 -12.29 -10.36
CA LYS A 4 -27.14 -11.24 -10.13
C LYS A 4 -27.07 -10.36 -11.39
N GLY A 5 -27.54 -9.12 -11.23
CA GLY A 5 -27.57 -8.14 -12.31
C GLY A 5 -26.19 -8.04 -12.92
N LYS A 6 -26.12 -7.97 -14.25
CA LYS A 6 -24.91 -7.45 -14.90
C LYS A 6 -24.62 -6.12 -14.21
N ALA A 7 -23.40 -5.96 -13.69
CA ALA A 7 -22.93 -4.66 -13.22
C ALA A 7 -23.35 -3.63 -14.28
N GLY A 8 -24.23 -2.71 -13.91
CA GLY A 8 -24.72 -1.69 -14.83
C GLY A 8 -23.50 -0.99 -15.39
N THR A 9 -23.36 -0.94 -16.71
CA THR A 9 -22.31 -0.15 -17.34
C THR A 9 -22.56 1.30 -16.97
N LYS A 10 -21.89 1.77 -15.92
CA LYS A 10 -21.86 3.17 -15.50
C LYS A 10 -21.53 4.03 -16.73
N GLY A 11 -22.09 5.24 -16.79
CA GLY A 11 -21.82 6.13 -17.92
C GLY A 11 -20.31 6.44 -18.01
N LYS A 12 -19.76 6.54 -19.21
CA LYS A 12 -18.31 6.80 -19.42
C LYS A 12 -17.80 8.01 -18.63
N LYS A 13 -18.59 9.08 -18.59
CA LYS A 13 -18.30 10.30 -17.81
C LYS A 13 -18.34 10.06 -16.29
N GLN A 14 -19.25 9.22 -15.83
CA GLN A 14 -19.36 8.85 -14.42
C GLN A 14 -18.14 8.02 -13.99
N ILE A 15 -17.72 7.04 -14.80
CA ILE A 15 -16.50 6.25 -14.53
C ILE A 15 -15.27 7.14 -14.42
N PHE A 16 -15.13 8.11 -15.33
CA PHE A 16 -14.02 9.04 -15.31
C PHE A 16 -13.96 9.88 -14.03
N GLU A 17 -15.08 10.47 -13.60
CA GLU A 17 -15.11 11.29 -12.39
C GLU A 17 -14.92 10.43 -11.13
N GLU A 18 -15.58 9.28 -11.04
CA GLU A 18 -15.42 8.32 -9.93
C GLU A 18 -13.96 7.84 -9.81
N ASN A 19 -13.30 7.53 -10.93
CA ASN A 19 -11.88 7.16 -10.96
C ASN A 19 -10.99 8.30 -10.45
N ARG A 20 -11.30 9.55 -10.84
CA ARG A 20 -10.54 10.74 -10.42
C ARG A 20 -10.72 11.05 -8.95
N GLU A 21 -11.93 10.90 -8.41
CA GLU A 21 -12.20 11.03 -6.98
C GLU A 21 -11.50 9.95 -6.18
N THR A 22 -11.56 8.70 -6.66
CA THR A 22 -10.87 7.55 -6.05
C THR A 22 -9.37 7.81 -5.97
N LEU A 23 -8.72 8.19 -7.08
CA LEU A 23 -7.29 8.50 -7.09
C LEU A 23 -6.93 9.65 -6.15
N ARG A 24 -7.74 10.72 -6.10
CA ARG A 24 -7.52 11.85 -5.18
C ARG A 24 -7.67 11.43 -3.73
N PHE A 25 -8.65 10.60 -3.42
CA PHE A 25 -8.88 10.07 -2.08
C PHE A 25 -7.67 9.28 -1.58
N TYR A 26 -7.15 8.33 -2.37
CA TYR A 26 -5.97 7.56 -1.99
C TYR A 26 -4.70 8.40 -1.93
N LEU A 27 -4.54 9.38 -2.84
CA LEU A 27 -3.41 10.30 -2.80
C LEU A 27 -3.40 11.11 -1.49
N ARG A 28 -4.56 11.59 -1.03
CA ARG A 28 -4.67 12.30 0.25
C ARG A 28 -4.28 11.41 1.43
N ILE A 29 -4.70 10.14 1.42
CA ILE A 29 -4.31 9.16 2.46
C ILE A 29 -2.79 8.94 2.47
N ILE A 30 -2.18 8.73 1.30
CA ILE A 30 -0.73 8.54 1.17
C ILE A 30 0.03 9.75 1.73
N LEU A 31 -0.39 10.96 1.33
CA LEU A 31 0.24 12.18 1.81
C LEU A 31 0.04 12.37 3.32
N ALA A 32 -1.17 12.12 3.83
CA ALA A 32 -1.46 12.22 5.26
C ALA A 32 -0.61 11.26 6.09
N ALA A 33 -0.54 9.98 5.70
CA ALA A 33 0.27 8.98 6.39
C ALA A 33 1.77 9.30 6.32
N SER A 34 2.25 9.75 5.16
CA SER A 34 3.66 10.11 4.96
C SER A 34 4.06 11.34 5.77
N VAL A 35 3.22 12.38 5.78
CA VAL A 35 3.44 13.59 6.57
C VAL A 35 3.40 13.28 8.05
N LEU A 36 2.41 12.51 8.52
CA LEU A 36 2.32 12.13 9.93
C LEU A 36 3.56 11.35 10.37
N TYR A 37 3.98 10.36 9.58
CA TYR A 37 5.19 9.58 9.85
C TYR A 37 6.45 10.45 9.87
N ALA A 38 6.59 11.35 8.90
CA ALA A 38 7.74 12.27 8.82
C ALA A 38 7.76 13.23 10.01
N VAL A 39 6.62 13.80 10.41
CA VAL A 39 6.51 14.70 11.57
C VAL A 39 6.88 13.97 12.85
N VAL A 40 6.34 12.77 13.08
CA VAL A 40 6.67 11.98 14.27
C VAL A 40 8.17 11.66 14.32
N ASN A 41 8.76 11.24 13.19
CA ASN A 41 10.19 10.97 13.13
C ASN A 41 11.04 12.23 13.32
N LEU A 42 10.66 13.35 12.69
CA LEU A 42 11.40 14.60 12.79
C LEU A 42 11.31 15.20 14.21
N VAL A 43 10.15 15.14 14.86
CA VAL A 43 9.94 15.68 16.21
C VAL A 43 10.54 14.80 17.30
N ILE A 44 10.48 13.47 17.17
CA ILE A 44 10.96 12.56 18.23
C ILE A 44 12.46 12.24 18.06
N PHE A 45 12.92 11.98 16.84
CA PHE A 45 14.29 11.51 16.63
C PHE A 45 15.30 12.62 16.31
N TYR A 46 14.89 13.70 15.62
CA TYR A 46 15.83 14.74 15.17
C TYR A 46 16.33 15.67 16.30
N PRO A 47 15.50 16.21 17.21
CA PRO A 47 16.00 17.01 18.34
C PRO A 47 16.73 16.16 19.38
N ALA A 48 16.45 14.86 19.48
CA ALA A 48 17.24 13.95 20.31
C ALA A 48 18.67 13.76 19.76
N ALA A 49 18.86 13.78 18.43
CA ALA A 49 20.18 13.67 17.80
C ALA A 49 21.05 14.92 18.00
N SER A 50 20.46 16.12 17.93
CA SER A 50 21.17 17.38 18.17
C SER A 50 21.43 17.64 19.66
N ALA A 51 20.48 17.29 20.54
CA ALA A 51 20.64 17.49 21.99
C ALA A 51 21.72 16.58 22.57
N TRP A 52 21.80 15.31 22.14
CA TRP A 52 22.82 14.39 22.66
C TRP A 52 24.21 14.66 22.11
N THR A 53 24.35 15.12 20.85
CA THR A 53 25.65 15.58 20.32
C THR A 53 26.13 16.82 21.07
N TRP A 54 25.23 17.75 21.42
CA TRP A 54 25.55 18.87 22.31
C TRP A 54 25.86 18.45 23.75
N VAL A 55 25.15 17.49 24.35
CA VAL A 55 25.47 16.98 25.70
C VAL A 55 26.78 16.18 25.73
N SER A 56 27.21 15.63 24.59
CA SER A 56 28.45 14.85 24.51
C SER A 56 29.66 15.59 23.92
N CYS A 57 29.46 16.69 23.18
CA CYS A 57 30.52 17.63 22.78
C CYS A 57 30.57 18.89 23.66
N GLY A 58 29.48 19.26 24.32
CA GLY A 58 29.33 20.47 25.14
C GLY A 58 29.51 20.19 26.62
N GLY A 59 30.75 19.91 27.00
CA GLY A 59 31.20 19.88 28.39
C GLY A 59 32.63 20.38 28.55
N SER A 60 33.18 21.14 27.59
CA SER A 60 34.44 21.88 27.74
C SER A 60 34.16 23.22 28.42
N ALA A 61 33.63 23.18 29.64
CA ALA A 61 33.72 24.27 30.60
C ALA A 61 33.55 23.66 32.00
N ALA A 62 34.61 23.77 32.79
CA ALA A 62 34.78 23.34 34.17
C ALA A 62 33.50 23.23 35.03
N CYS A 63 33.25 22.04 35.59
CA CYS A 63 32.44 21.86 36.80
C CYS A 63 33.27 21.09 37.83
N PRO A 64 33.84 21.75 38.86
CA PRO A 64 34.52 21.05 39.94
C PRO A 64 33.48 20.48 40.92
N GLY A 65 33.60 19.18 41.23
CA GLY A 65 32.96 18.58 42.41
C GLY A 65 31.60 17.91 42.22
N ARG A 66 31.54 16.76 41.54
CA ARG A 66 30.39 15.84 41.71
C ARG A 66 30.83 14.38 41.81
N GLU A 67 30.52 13.78 42.95
CA GLU A 67 30.79 12.41 43.39
C GLU A 67 30.23 11.33 42.44
N PRO A 68 30.88 10.15 42.31
CA PRO A 68 30.46 9.14 41.33
C PRO A 68 29.16 8.44 41.76
N ARG A 69 28.19 8.37 40.83
CA ARG A 69 26.93 7.63 41.03
C ARG A 69 27.09 6.11 40.78
N PRO A 70 26.32 5.26 41.49
CA PRO A 70 26.33 3.81 41.31
C PRO A 70 25.27 3.41 40.29
N PHE A 71 25.59 3.46 39.00
CA PHE A 71 24.78 2.79 37.98
C PHE A 71 25.70 1.98 37.07
N PRO A 72 25.30 0.77 36.64
CA PRO A 72 26.14 -0.07 35.79
C PRO A 72 26.45 0.65 34.49
N ALA A 73 27.75 0.77 34.19
CA ALA A 73 28.27 1.47 33.04
C ALA A 73 27.95 0.70 31.75
N VAL A 74 26.83 1.03 31.09
CA VAL A 74 26.61 0.61 29.71
C VAL A 74 27.54 1.42 28.81
N PRO A 75 28.35 0.79 27.92
CA PRO A 75 29.33 1.50 27.12
C PRO A 75 28.67 2.61 26.29
N ARG A 76 29.16 3.85 26.46
CA ARG A 76 28.63 5.08 25.83
C ARG A 76 28.50 5.01 24.29
N GLY A 77 29.21 4.08 23.64
CA GLY A 77 29.12 3.81 22.21
C GLY A 77 27.95 2.90 21.80
N ALA A 78 27.52 1.97 22.65
CA ALA A 78 26.46 1.01 22.33
C ALA A 78 25.10 1.71 22.12
N TRP A 79 24.79 2.72 22.93
CA TRP A 79 23.58 3.52 22.79
C TRP A 79 23.57 4.40 21.54
N ARG A 80 24.73 4.91 21.10
CA ARG A 80 24.83 5.65 19.82
C ARG A 80 24.67 4.72 18.63
N LEU A 81 25.32 3.56 18.67
CA LEU A 81 25.25 2.58 17.60
C LEU A 81 23.82 2.04 17.45
N TRP A 82 23.17 1.67 18.56
CA TRP A 82 21.77 1.20 18.57
C TRP A 82 20.77 2.26 18.09
N ARG A 83 21.01 3.55 18.39
CA ARG A 83 20.17 4.65 17.91
C ARG A 83 20.38 4.93 16.42
N LEU A 84 21.62 4.90 15.94
CA LEU A 84 21.93 5.08 14.52
C LEU A 84 21.37 3.94 13.67
N THR A 85 21.46 2.70 14.15
CA THR A 85 20.85 1.55 13.46
C THR A 85 19.33 1.64 13.46
N ALA A 86 18.68 2.04 14.57
CA ALA A 86 17.24 2.24 14.61
C ALA A 86 16.74 3.34 13.66
N VAL A 87 17.43 4.50 13.60
CA VAL A 87 17.10 5.60 12.67
C VAL A 87 17.32 5.18 11.22
N ALA A 88 18.40 4.47 10.92
CA ALA A 88 18.66 3.95 9.58
C ALA A 88 17.54 2.97 9.13
N LEU A 89 17.08 2.10 10.02
CA LEU A 89 15.97 1.18 9.73
C LEU A 89 14.66 1.93 9.45
N LEU A 90 14.35 2.99 10.22
CA LEU A 90 13.19 3.85 9.98
C LEU A 90 13.27 4.58 8.63
N GLN A 91 14.47 5.04 8.23
CA GLN A 91 14.69 5.66 6.92
C GLN A 91 14.51 4.67 5.77
N VAL A 92 15.07 3.47 5.89
CA VAL A 92 14.89 2.40 4.89
C VAL A 92 13.40 2.03 4.76
N ALA A 93 12.71 1.89 5.89
CA ALA A 93 11.27 1.65 5.96
C ALA A 93 10.44 2.76 5.29
N PHE A 94 10.84 4.02 5.45
CA PHE A 94 10.20 5.16 4.80
C PHE A 94 10.41 5.14 3.28
N ILE A 95 11.65 4.94 2.82
CA ILE A 95 11.99 4.86 1.39
C ILE A 95 11.20 3.72 0.75
N PHE A 96 11.17 2.56 1.40
CA PHE A 96 10.38 1.42 0.94
C PHE A 96 8.90 1.77 0.80
N SER A 97 8.31 2.42 1.79
CA SER A 97 6.90 2.87 1.75
C SER A 97 6.66 3.85 0.59
N CYS A 98 7.57 4.79 0.34
CA CYS A 98 7.49 5.71 -0.80
C CYS A 98 7.51 4.97 -2.14
N VAL A 99 8.36 3.94 -2.28
CA VAL A 99 8.41 3.11 -3.49
C VAL A 99 7.11 2.34 -3.67
N VAL A 100 6.58 1.73 -2.61
CA VAL A 100 5.29 1.02 -2.66
C VAL A 100 4.16 1.97 -3.05
N TYR A 101 4.04 3.13 -2.41
CA TYR A 101 3.02 4.11 -2.77
C TYR A 101 3.18 4.61 -4.22
N GLY A 102 4.40 4.93 -4.63
CA GLY A 102 4.67 5.43 -5.97
C GLY A 102 4.32 4.39 -7.05
N THR A 103 4.71 3.14 -6.84
CA THR A 103 4.43 2.05 -7.78
C THR A 103 2.94 1.70 -7.81
N SER A 104 2.28 1.57 -6.65
CA SER A 104 0.84 1.29 -6.57
C SER A 104 -0.02 2.42 -7.14
N TYR A 105 0.32 3.68 -6.83
CA TYR A 105 -0.40 4.85 -7.35
C TYR A 105 -0.22 4.99 -8.86
N ARG A 106 1.01 4.81 -9.37
CA ARG A 106 1.27 4.80 -10.81
C ARG A 106 0.48 3.70 -11.52
N SER A 107 0.40 2.51 -10.91
CA SER A 107 -0.38 1.40 -11.43
C SER A 107 -1.88 1.76 -11.52
N MET A 108 -2.50 2.28 -10.45
CA MET A 108 -3.90 2.72 -10.50
C MET A 108 -4.15 3.89 -11.46
N SER A 109 -3.23 4.85 -11.52
CA SER A 109 -3.32 5.98 -12.44
C SER A 109 -3.22 5.54 -13.91
N SER A 110 -2.52 4.44 -14.19
CA SER A 110 -2.44 3.87 -15.53
C SER A 110 -3.74 3.16 -15.94
N MET A 111 -4.42 2.49 -14.99
CA MET A 111 -5.69 1.81 -15.22
C MET A 111 -6.85 2.78 -15.45
N ALA A 112 -6.80 3.95 -14.79
CA ALA A 112 -7.80 5.00 -14.90
C ALA A 112 -7.53 6.02 -16.02
N LYS A 113 -6.55 5.78 -16.91
CA LYS A 113 -6.16 6.74 -17.94
C LYS A 113 -7.31 6.94 -18.94
N PRO A 114 -7.89 8.15 -19.07
CA PRO A 114 -8.96 8.41 -20.02
C PRO A 114 -8.42 8.44 -21.45
N SER A 115 -9.24 8.01 -22.41
CA SER A 115 -9.00 8.19 -23.83
C SER A 115 -10.00 9.20 -24.38
N PHE A 116 -9.54 10.16 -25.16
CA PHE A 116 -10.36 11.18 -25.80
C PHE A 116 -10.31 10.99 -27.31
N THR A 117 -11.45 11.18 -27.98
CA THR A 117 -11.55 11.19 -29.44
C THR A 117 -11.02 12.53 -29.97
N ASP A 118 -10.61 12.60 -31.25
CA ASP A 118 -10.08 13.80 -31.88
C ASP A 118 -11.00 15.04 -31.79
N ASP A 119 -12.32 14.80 -31.63
CA ASP A 119 -13.33 15.84 -31.40
C ASP A 119 -13.32 16.43 -29.97
N GLY A 120 -12.40 15.99 -29.10
CA GLY A 120 -12.34 16.38 -27.68
C GLY A 120 -13.41 15.73 -26.80
N SER A 121 -14.21 14.81 -27.34
CA SER A 121 -15.20 14.03 -26.58
C SER A 121 -14.54 12.83 -25.87
N LEU A 122 -15.06 12.46 -24.69
CA LEU A 122 -14.54 11.34 -23.90
C LEU A 122 -14.81 10.01 -24.61
N ALA A 123 -13.79 9.43 -25.25
CA ALA A 123 -13.86 8.16 -25.95
C ALA A 123 -14.03 6.99 -24.96
N ASP A 124 -13.24 7.01 -23.88
CA ASP A 124 -13.23 6.02 -22.81
C ASP A 124 -12.81 6.62 -21.47
N GLY A 125 -13.47 6.21 -20.39
CA GLY A 125 -13.22 6.69 -19.02
C GLY A 125 -12.10 5.94 -18.29
N GLY A 126 -11.48 4.96 -18.96
CA GLY A 126 -10.54 4.02 -18.36
C GLY A 126 -11.25 2.86 -17.65
N ILE A 127 -10.46 1.95 -17.07
CA ILE A 127 -10.96 0.80 -16.32
C ILE A 127 -11.59 1.30 -15.01
N ASP A 128 -12.80 0.83 -14.67
CA ASP A 128 -13.47 1.17 -13.42
C ASP A 128 -12.64 0.63 -12.23
N LEU A 129 -12.06 1.54 -11.44
CA LEU A 129 -11.28 1.20 -10.26
C LEU A 129 -12.16 0.67 -9.11
N ASN A 130 -13.48 0.86 -9.18
CA ASN A 130 -14.44 0.45 -8.16
C ASN A 130 -15.15 -0.87 -8.48
N MET A 131 -14.59 -1.67 -9.38
CA MET A 131 -15.10 -3.01 -9.69
C MET A 131 -14.81 -3.98 -8.54
N GLU A 132 -15.84 -4.65 -7.98
CA GLU A 132 -15.81 -5.56 -6.80
C GLU A 132 -14.92 -6.82 -6.94
N GLN A 133 -14.19 -6.95 -8.05
CA GLN A 133 -13.29 -8.08 -8.30
C GLN A 133 -12.19 -7.73 -9.31
N GLY A 134 -11.74 -6.47 -9.30
CA GLY A 134 -10.71 -5.96 -10.19
C GLY A 134 -9.33 -5.89 -9.54
N MET A 135 -8.28 -5.87 -10.37
CA MET A 135 -6.88 -5.68 -9.90
C MET A 135 -6.69 -4.39 -9.08
N ALA A 136 -7.56 -3.40 -9.29
CA ALA A 136 -7.57 -2.15 -8.52
C ALA A 136 -7.84 -2.36 -7.03
N GLU A 137 -8.65 -3.35 -6.64
CA GLU A 137 -8.92 -3.64 -5.22
C GLU A 137 -7.64 -4.08 -4.50
N HIS A 138 -6.85 -4.96 -5.11
CA HIS A 138 -5.57 -5.37 -4.56
C HIS A 138 -4.60 -4.19 -4.44
N LEU A 139 -4.62 -3.24 -5.37
CA LEU A 139 -3.81 -2.02 -5.28
C LEU A 139 -4.29 -1.10 -4.14
N LYS A 140 -5.61 -0.97 -3.95
CA LYS A 140 -6.19 -0.22 -2.82
C LYS A 140 -5.80 -0.85 -1.49
N ASP A 141 -5.87 -2.18 -1.38
CA ASP A 141 -5.48 -2.95 -0.20
C ASP A 141 -4.01 -2.74 0.15
N VAL A 142 -3.11 -2.78 -0.85
CA VAL A 142 -1.67 -2.55 -0.63
C VAL A 142 -1.40 -1.13 -0.12
N ILE A 143 -2.05 -0.11 -0.69
CA ILE A 143 -1.88 1.28 -0.25
C ILE A 143 -2.42 1.47 1.17
N LEU A 144 -3.62 0.95 1.44
CA LEU A 144 -4.25 1.09 2.76
C LEU A 144 -3.46 0.33 3.83
N LEU A 145 -3.02 -0.89 3.55
CA LEU A 145 -2.18 -1.67 4.45
C LEU A 145 -0.88 -0.93 4.75
N THR A 146 -0.20 -0.39 3.73
CA THR A 146 1.04 0.37 3.92
C THR A 146 0.80 1.62 4.76
N ALA A 147 -0.32 2.34 4.54
CA ALA A 147 -0.69 3.51 5.36
C ALA A 147 -0.91 3.15 6.83
N ILE A 148 -1.64 2.07 7.11
CA ILE A 148 -1.88 1.61 8.49
C ILE A 148 -0.57 1.16 9.14
N VAL A 149 0.23 0.33 8.46
CA VAL A 149 1.53 -0.12 8.96
C VAL A 149 2.44 1.07 9.27
N GLN A 150 2.47 2.08 8.40
CA GLN A 150 3.28 3.26 8.58
C GLN A 150 2.86 4.09 9.80
N VAL A 151 1.57 4.38 9.97
CA VAL A 151 1.06 5.12 11.13
C VAL A 151 1.27 4.35 12.44
N LEU A 152 1.01 3.05 12.43
CA LEU A 152 1.20 2.19 13.59
C LEU A 152 2.69 2.01 13.94
N SER A 153 3.57 1.97 12.94
CA SER A 153 5.01 1.81 13.15
C SER A 153 5.65 2.98 13.90
N CYS A 154 4.98 4.14 13.99
CA CYS A 154 5.35 5.24 14.87
C CYS A 154 5.42 4.83 16.35
N PHE A 155 4.61 3.85 16.77
CA PHE A 155 4.56 3.38 18.16
C PHE A 155 5.41 2.13 18.38
N SER A 156 5.50 1.25 17.38
CA SER A 156 6.26 0.00 17.49
C SER A 156 6.78 -0.48 16.14
N LEU A 157 8.10 -0.65 16.04
CA LEU A 157 8.79 -1.20 14.86
C LEU A 157 8.35 -2.63 14.55
N TYR A 158 7.87 -3.40 15.53
CA TYR A 158 7.38 -4.76 15.35
C TYR A 158 6.12 -4.82 14.46
N LEU A 159 5.38 -3.72 14.32
CA LEU A 159 4.16 -3.69 13.50
C LEU A 159 4.46 -3.78 12.00
N TRP A 160 5.73 -3.67 11.58
CA TRP A 160 6.15 -4.03 10.22
C TRP A 160 5.86 -5.48 9.85
N TYR A 161 5.74 -6.39 10.82
CA TYR A 161 5.33 -7.77 10.55
C TYR A 161 3.91 -7.87 9.96
N PHE A 162 3.02 -6.89 10.19
CA PHE A 162 1.71 -6.85 9.52
C PHE A 162 1.85 -6.71 8.00
N TRP A 163 2.97 -6.19 7.50
CA TRP A 163 3.23 -6.13 6.07
C TRP A 163 3.37 -7.52 5.43
N LEU A 164 3.72 -8.56 6.21
CA LEU A 164 3.74 -9.97 5.76
C LEU A 164 2.35 -10.52 5.40
N LEU A 165 1.26 -9.85 5.80
CA LEU A 165 -0.09 -10.19 5.34
C LEU A 165 -0.26 -10.00 3.83
N ALA A 166 0.44 -9.04 3.23
CA ALA A 166 0.40 -8.82 1.77
C ALA A 166 0.95 -10.03 0.98
N PRO A 167 2.18 -10.51 1.22
CA PRO A 167 2.67 -11.73 0.57
C PRO A 167 1.89 -12.97 1.02
N GLY A 168 1.43 -13.05 2.27
CA GLY A 168 0.56 -14.14 2.72
C GLY A 168 -0.74 -14.25 1.90
N ARG A 169 -1.42 -13.12 1.64
CA ARG A 169 -2.63 -13.08 0.81
C ARG A 169 -2.34 -13.39 -0.66
N ALA A 170 -1.23 -12.88 -1.20
CA ALA A 170 -0.81 -13.19 -2.56
C ALA A 170 -0.53 -14.70 -2.75
N LEU A 171 0.15 -15.33 -1.78
CA LEU A 171 0.40 -16.77 -1.76
C LEU A 171 -0.90 -17.57 -1.60
N TYR A 172 -1.84 -17.11 -0.77
CA TYR A 172 -3.15 -17.75 -0.66
C TYR A 172 -3.93 -17.72 -1.98
N LEU A 173 -3.95 -16.58 -2.68
CA LEU A 173 -4.58 -16.47 -4.00
C LEU A 173 -3.88 -17.33 -5.04
N LEU A 174 -2.54 -17.39 -5.03
CA LEU A 174 -1.76 -18.29 -5.89
C LEU A 174 -2.11 -19.76 -5.61
N TRP A 175 -2.22 -20.12 -4.32
CA TRP A 175 -2.61 -21.44 -3.89
C TRP A 175 -4.00 -21.80 -4.38
N VAL A 176 -5.02 -20.96 -4.16
CA VAL A 176 -6.41 -21.28 -4.52
C VAL A 176 -6.64 -21.25 -6.04
N ASN A 177 -5.96 -20.37 -6.78
CA ASN A 177 -6.24 -20.18 -8.21
C ASN A 177 -5.35 -21.02 -9.14
N ILE A 178 -4.13 -21.39 -8.73
CA ILE A 178 -3.16 -22.07 -9.60
C ILE A 178 -2.82 -23.46 -9.06
N LEU A 179 -2.37 -23.55 -7.80
CA LEU A 179 -1.88 -24.83 -7.27
C LEU A 179 -3.02 -25.76 -6.86
N GLY A 180 -4.05 -25.23 -6.21
CA GLY A 180 -5.22 -25.97 -5.73
C GLY A 180 -5.90 -26.75 -6.85
N PRO A 181 -6.30 -26.10 -7.96
CA PRO A 181 -6.90 -26.80 -9.09
C PRO A 181 -5.97 -27.83 -9.72
N TRP A 182 -4.65 -27.63 -9.68
CA TRP A 182 -3.67 -28.59 -10.21
C TRP A 182 -3.56 -29.85 -9.33
N PHE A 183 -3.64 -29.70 -8.00
CA PHE A 183 -3.66 -30.82 -7.06
C PHE A 183 -5.03 -31.51 -6.94
N THR A 184 -6.13 -30.81 -7.23
CA THR A 184 -7.49 -31.36 -7.20
C THR A 184 -8.04 -31.67 -8.61
N ALA A 185 -7.20 -31.60 -9.65
CA ALA A 185 -7.60 -31.80 -11.05
C ALA A 185 -8.18 -33.20 -11.36
N GLU A 186 -8.10 -34.16 -10.44
CA GLU A 186 -8.73 -35.48 -10.62
C GLU A 186 -10.26 -35.46 -10.43
N SER A 187 -10.89 -34.37 -9.96
CA SER A 187 -12.37 -34.29 -9.95
C SER A 187 -12.96 -32.88 -9.83
N SER A 188 -13.43 -32.29 -10.94
CA SER A 188 -14.79 -31.71 -11.05
C SER A 188 -15.00 -30.88 -12.35
N PRO A 189 -16.00 -31.24 -13.19
CA PRO A 189 -16.35 -30.54 -14.43
C PRO A 189 -17.18 -29.26 -14.22
N THR A 190 -17.14 -28.64 -13.03
CA THR A 190 -18.14 -27.62 -12.64
C THR A 190 -17.72 -26.18 -12.99
N SER A 191 -16.42 -25.91 -13.18
CA SER A 191 -15.92 -24.57 -13.53
C SER A 191 -15.99 -24.26 -15.03
N GLN A 192 -15.86 -25.27 -15.92
CA GLN A 192 -15.98 -25.09 -17.37
C GLN A 192 -17.43 -24.79 -17.81
N GLU A 193 -18.44 -25.42 -17.21
CA GLU A 193 -19.83 -25.27 -17.64
C GLU A 193 -20.36 -23.82 -17.46
N SER A 194 -19.88 -23.12 -16.43
CA SER A 194 -20.23 -21.72 -16.20
C SER A 194 -19.57 -20.75 -17.18
N ASN A 195 -18.38 -21.09 -17.67
CA ASN A 195 -17.60 -20.28 -18.60
C ASN A 195 -18.11 -20.47 -20.04
N GLU A 196 -18.38 -21.72 -20.46
CA GLU A 196 -18.96 -22.04 -21.77
C GLU A 196 -20.38 -21.50 -21.95
N LYS A 197 -21.24 -21.59 -20.92
CA LYS A 197 -22.60 -20.99 -20.98
C LYS A 197 -22.55 -19.47 -21.06
N LYS A 198 -21.56 -18.81 -20.43
CA LYS A 198 -21.34 -17.37 -20.55
C LYS A 198 -20.82 -17.00 -21.94
N GLN A 199 -19.84 -17.76 -22.47
CA GLN A 199 -19.31 -17.60 -23.83
C GLN A 199 -20.40 -17.73 -24.90
N ARG A 200 -21.20 -18.80 -24.87
CA ARG A 200 -22.32 -19.00 -25.82
C ARG A 200 -23.37 -17.89 -25.75
N ARG A 201 -23.59 -17.29 -24.57
CA ARG A 201 -24.54 -16.17 -24.41
C ARG A 201 -23.96 -14.84 -24.88
N GLN A 202 -22.63 -14.72 -24.93
CA GLN A 202 -21.89 -13.57 -25.44
C GLN A 202 -21.82 -13.63 -26.98
N GLU A 203 -21.55 -14.81 -27.55
CA GLU A 203 -21.56 -15.06 -29.00
C GLU A 203 -22.96 -14.87 -29.61
N ARG A 204 -24.01 -15.37 -28.95
CA ARG A 204 -25.42 -15.14 -29.39
C ARG A 204 -25.82 -13.66 -29.42
N ARG A 205 -25.09 -12.77 -28.75
CA ARG A 205 -25.33 -11.32 -28.81
C ARG A 205 -24.50 -10.63 -29.88
N GLN A 206 -23.32 -11.16 -30.18
CA GLN A 206 -22.50 -10.69 -31.30
C GLN A 206 -23.14 -11.08 -32.63
N MET A 207 -23.68 -12.30 -32.76
CA MET A 207 -24.41 -12.74 -33.95
C MET A 207 -25.74 -12.00 -34.21
N LYS A 208 -26.30 -11.28 -33.24
CA LYS A 208 -27.52 -10.47 -33.43
C LYS A 208 -27.21 -9.02 -33.81
N ARG A 209 -25.94 -8.64 -33.85
CA ARG A 209 -25.45 -7.30 -34.20
C ARG A 209 -24.85 -7.25 -35.62
N PHE A 210 -24.70 -8.41 -36.26
CA PHE A 210 -24.49 -8.56 -37.69
C PHE A 210 -25.83 -8.96 -38.33
#